data_AF-A0AAD9WBE5-F1
#
_entry.id   AF-A0AAD9WBE5-F1
#
_cell.length_a   1.000
_cell.length_b   1.000
_cell.length_c   1.000
_cell.angle_alpha   90.00
_cell.angle_beta   90.00
_cell.angle_gamma   90.00
#
_symmetry.space_group_name_H-M   'P 1'
#
loop_
_entity.id
_entity.type
_entity.pdbx_description
1 polymer ?
#
loop_
_entity_poly.entity_id
_entity_poly.type
_entity_poly.pdbx_seq_one_letter_code
_entity_poly.pdbx_strand_id
1 'polypeptide(L)'
;MDGYHLPLSTLHAMSDPVHALARRGAPFTFDGPAYLSLITSLRPPLTPSTPTIYAPSFSHTTKDPVADSIRIGKESRVLVFEGNYLSLDEGVWRDAGDMMDEHWFVDVEEEVAGRRLVERHIRSGVAGNREEAERRVKENDLVNGREILEKRRRGISELVVSKEDQGWKAVGEE
;
A
#
# COMPACT_ATOMS: atom_id res chain seq x y z
N MET A 1 2.06 -4.09 1.70
CA MET A 1 1.48 -3.17 2.69
C MET A 1 0.03 -3.52 3.01
N ASP A 2 -0.74 -4.01 2.04
CA ASP A 2 -2.19 -4.22 2.15
C ASP A 2 -2.68 -5.05 3.34
N GLY A 3 -1.90 -6.02 3.82
CA GLY A 3 -2.22 -6.78 5.03
C GLY A 3 -2.31 -5.94 6.31
N TYR A 4 -1.89 -4.68 6.27
CA TYR A 4 -2.01 -3.71 7.34
C TYR A 4 -3.21 -2.78 7.20
N HIS A 5 -4.13 -3.00 6.25
CA HIS A 5 -5.42 -2.30 6.31
C HIS A 5 -6.09 -2.58 7.65
N LEU A 6 -6.68 -1.55 8.24
CA LEU A 6 -7.54 -1.77 9.39
C LEU A 6 -8.74 -2.66 8.96
N PRO A 7 -9.13 -3.63 9.80
CA PRO A 7 -10.34 -4.41 9.57
C PRO A 7 -11.55 -3.50 9.39
N LEU A 8 -12.52 -3.91 8.56
CA LEU A 8 -13.77 -3.18 8.39
C LEU A 8 -14.46 -2.90 9.72
N SER A 9 -14.45 -3.87 10.64
CA SER A 9 -15.01 -3.70 12.00
C SER A 9 -14.35 -2.56 12.76
N THR A 10 -13.04 -2.37 12.62
CA THR A 10 -12.31 -1.25 13.23
C THR A 10 -12.71 0.08 12.60
N LEU A 11 -12.81 0.16 11.27
CA LEU A 11 -13.26 1.37 10.59
C LEU A 11 -14.69 1.76 10.97
N HIS A 12 -15.58 0.78 11.12
CA HIS A 12 -16.95 0.98 11.60
C HIS A 12 -17.04 1.48 13.05
N ALA A 13 -16.03 1.22 13.86
CA ALA A 13 -15.96 1.63 15.26
C ALA A 13 -15.22 2.96 15.48
N MET A 14 -14.69 3.60 14.44
CA MET A 14 -14.05 4.92 14.53
C MET A 14 -15.05 6.02 14.89
N SER A 15 -14.54 7.19 15.31
CA SER A 15 -15.37 8.35 15.66
C SER A 15 -16.20 8.89 14.49
N ASP A 16 -15.68 8.79 13.26
CA ASP A 16 -16.39 9.09 12.01
C ASP A 16 -16.27 7.92 11.02
N PRO A 17 -17.12 6.90 11.13
CA PRO A 17 -17.09 5.72 10.27
C PRO A 17 -17.38 6.03 8.80
N VAL A 18 -18.23 7.03 8.52
CA VAL A 18 -18.59 7.40 7.15
C VAL A 18 -17.36 7.95 6.44
N HIS A 19 -16.64 8.86 7.08
CA HIS A 19 -15.38 9.37 6.54
C HIS A 19 -14.32 8.28 6.42
N ALA A 20 -14.14 7.46 7.45
CA ALA A 20 -13.13 6.39 7.45
C ALA A 20 -13.35 5.38 6.31
N LEU A 21 -14.60 4.98 6.06
CA LEU A 21 -14.95 4.06 4.97
C LEU A 21 -14.82 4.74 3.60
N ALA A 22 -15.23 6.02 3.48
CA ALA A 22 -15.08 6.79 2.24
C ALA A 22 -13.61 7.00 1.86
N ARG A 23 -12.74 7.15 2.87
CA ARG A 23 -11.29 7.30 2.74
C ARG A 23 -10.52 6.00 2.91
N ARG A 24 -11.18 4.83 2.88
CA ARG A 24 -10.47 3.54 2.98
C ARG A 24 -9.43 3.46 1.87
N GLY A 25 -8.19 3.19 2.26
CA GLY A 25 -7.02 3.27 1.41
C GLY A 25 -6.12 4.48 1.71
N ALA A 26 -6.57 5.48 2.47
CA ALA A 26 -5.76 6.60 2.98
C ALA A 26 -4.81 6.15 4.13
N PRO A 27 -3.71 6.86 4.43
CA PRO A 27 -2.70 6.41 5.40
C PRO A 27 -3.28 6.04 6.77
N PHE A 28 -4.22 6.83 7.29
CA PHE A 28 -4.82 6.61 8.61
C PHE A 28 -5.76 5.38 8.69
N THR A 29 -6.09 4.79 7.54
CA THR A 29 -6.94 3.59 7.47
C THR A 29 -6.14 2.29 7.49
N PHE A 30 -4.84 2.39 7.79
CA PHE A 30 -3.91 1.28 8.00
C PHE A 30 -3.42 1.26 9.46
N ASP A 31 -3.08 0.06 9.94
CA ASP A 31 -2.33 -0.13 11.18
C ASP A 31 -0.83 0.15 10.94
N GLY A 32 -0.51 1.43 10.80
CA GLY A 32 0.86 1.91 10.67
C GLY A 32 1.76 1.52 11.86
N PRO A 33 1.31 1.56 13.13
CA PRO A 33 2.08 1.06 14.26
C PRO A 33 2.45 -0.43 14.15
N ALA A 34 1.52 -1.30 13.73
CA ALA A 34 1.83 -2.71 13.50
C ALA A 34 2.82 -2.92 12.35
N TYR A 35 2.72 -2.10 11.29
CA TYR A 35 3.70 -2.12 10.20
C TYR A 35 5.10 -1.71 10.68
N LEU A 36 5.21 -0.61 11.43
CA LEU A 36 6.47 -0.17 12.04
C LEU A 36 7.07 -1.23 12.98
N SER A 37 6.22 -1.91 13.77
CA SER A 37 6.64 -3.01 14.64
C SER A 37 7.24 -4.19 13.86
N LEU A 38 6.65 -4.54 12.71
CA LEU A 38 7.23 -5.55 11.81
C LEU A 38 8.62 -5.13 11.33
N ILE A 39 8.75 -3.91 10.79
CA ILE A 39 10.03 -3.43 10.25
C ILE A 39 11.10 -3.37 11.35
N THR A 40 10.74 -2.87 12.52
CA THR A 40 11.62 -2.84 13.70
C THR A 40 12.09 -4.24 14.09
N SER A 41 11.21 -5.23 14.03
CA SER A 41 11.53 -6.63 14.36
C SER A 41 12.43 -7.32 13.32
N LEU A 42 12.39 -6.85 12.07
CA LEU A 42 13.18 -7.40 10.97
C LEU A 42 14.56 -6.76 10.82
N ARG A 43 14.77 -5.57 11.40
CA ARG A 43 16.02 -4.81 11.26
C ARG A 43 17.26 -5.43 11.93
N PRO A 44 17.17 -6.09 13.10
CA PRO A 44 18.33 -6.66 13.76
C PRO A 44 19.07 -7.68 12.88
N PRO A 45 20.41 -7.80 13.00
CA PRO A 45 21.18 -8.77 12.24
C PRO A 45 20.70 -10.22 12.45
N LEU A 46 20.75 -11.01 11.38
CA LEU A 46 20.40 -12.43 11.44
C LEU A 46 21.43 -13.22 12.26
N THR A 47 20.94 -14.07 13.15
CA THR A 47 21.72 -15.00 13.95
C THR A 47 21.15 -16.42 13.81
N PRO A 48 21.88 -17.47 14.23
CA PRO A 48 21.33 -18.83 14.24
C PRO A 48 20.02 -18.97 15.02
N SER A 49 19.80 -18.12 16.02
CA SER A 49 18.61 -18.07 16.88
C SER A 49 17.55 -17.05 16.46
N THR A 50 17.72 -16.35 15.32
CA THR A 50 16.68 -15.44 14.81
C THR A 50 15.36 -16.19 14.62
N PRO A 51 14.26 -15.71 15.24
CA PRO A 51 12.96 -16.33 15.13
C PRO A 51 12.37 -16.13 13.73
N THR A 52 11.43 -16.98 13.35
CA THR A 52 10.57 -16.71 12.20
C THR A 52 9.57 -15.63 12.60
N ILE A 53 9.45 -14.59 11.77
CA ILE A 53 8.48 -13.51 11.92
C ILE A 53 7.36 -13.74 10.93
N TYR A 54 6.13 -13.39 11.31
CA TYR A 54 4.97 -13.48 10.43
C TYR A 54 4.40 -12.09 10.17
N ALA A 55 4.03 -11.84 8.92
CA ALA A 55 3.35 -10.62 8.48
C ALA A 55 1.94 -10.95 7.99
N PRO A 56 0.98 -10.02 8.12
CA PRO A 56 -0.37 -10.23 7.61
C PRO A 56 -0.40 -10.14 6.08
N SER A 57 -1.34 -10.87 5.48
CA SER A 57 -1.74 -10.72 4.07
C SER A 57 -3.10 -10.01 3.99
N PHE A 58 -3.59 -9.75 2.77
CA PHE A 58 -4.92 -9.17 2.55
C PHE A 58 -5.77 -10.10 1.68
N SER A 59 -7.00 -10.37 2.12
CA SER A 59 -7.95 -11.19 1.35
C SER A 59 -8.85 -10.28 0.53
N HIS A 60 -8.71 -10.33 -0.81
CA HIS A 60 -9.58 -9.58 -1.72
C HIS A 60 -11.03 -10.09 -1.72
N THR A 61 -11.25 -11.36 -1.34
CA THR A 61 -12.59 -11.96 -1.22
C THR A 61 -13.36 -11.38 -0.02
N THR A 62 -12.72 -11.34 1.15
CA THR A 62 -13.36 -10.83 2.38
C THR A 62 -13.13 -9.33 2.59
N LYS A 63 -12.24 -8.72 1.80
CA LYS A 63 -11.85 -7.31 1.89
C LYS A 63 -11.29 -6.93 3.28
N ASP A 64 -10.58 -7.86 3.91
CA ASP A 64 -10.00 -7.72 5.24
C ASP A 64 -8.61 -8.39 5.36
N PRO A 65 -7.77 -7.93 6.31
CA PRO A 65 -6.47 -8.51 6.55
C PRO A 65 -6.56 -9.92 7.13
N VAL A 66 -5.57 -10.76 6.81
CA VAL A 66 -5.41 -12.11 7.35
C VAL A 66 -4.11 -12.16 8.11
N ALA A 67 -4.19 -12.37 9.43
CA ALA A 67 -3.02 -12.42 10.30
C ALA A 67 -2.08 -13.58 9.93
N ASP A 68 -0.81 -13.41 10.31
CA ASP A 68 0.25 -14.44 10.27
C ASP A 68 0.39 -15.26 8.97
N SER A 69 0.04 -14.66 7.84
CA SER A 69 -0.05 -15.37 6.56
C SER A 69 1.28 -15.44 5.80
N ILE A 70 2.15 -14.45 5.97
CA ILE A 70 3.42 -14.34 5.25
C ILE A 70 4.54 -14.70 6.21
N ARG A 71 5.17 -15.86 5.98
CA ARG A 71 6.30 -16.35 6.78
C ARG A 71 7.61 -15.67 6.32
N ILE A 72 8.31 -15.04 7.25
CA ILE A 72 9.64 -14.46 7.04
C ILE A 72 10.65 -15.18 7.95
N GLY A 73 11.39 -16.12 7.35
CA GLY A 73 12.38 -16.92 8.06
C GLY A 73 13.77 -16.32 8.04
N LYS A 74 14.67 -16.86 8.87
CA LYS A 74 16.08 -16.45 8.95
C LYS A 74 16.88 -16.75 7.69
N GLU A 75 16.31 -17.45 6.72
CA GLU A 75 16.83 -17.69 5.37
C GLU A 75 16.58 -16.52 4.42
N SER A 76 15.61 -15.65 4.72
CA SER A 76 15.33 -14.45 3.93
C SER A 76 16.52 -13.49 4.04
N ARG A 77 17.13 -13.16 2.90
CA ARG A 77 18.29 -12.25 2.82
C ARG A 77 17.92 -10.87 2.27
N VAL A 78 16.88 -10.83 1.44
CA VAL A 78 16.34 -9.61 0.85
C VAL A 78 14.83 -9.64 1.05
N LEU A 79 14.28 -8.53 1.52
CA LEU A 79 12.85 -8.34 1.70
C LEU A 79 12.41 -7.16 0.85
N VAL A 80 11.46 -7.41 -0.05
CA VAL A 80 10.87 -6.35 -0.87
C VAL A 80 9.52 -6.01 -0.28
N PHE A 81 9.36 -4.77 0.15
CA PHE A 81 8.09 -4.23 0.61
C PHE A 81 7.48 -3.39 -0.50
N GLU A 82 6.22 -3.67 -0.83
CA GLU A 82 5.44 -2.88 -1.79
C GLU A 82 4.24 -2.22 -1.08
N GLY A 83 3.98 -0.96 -1.44
CA GLY A 83 2.83 -0.21 -0.96
C GLY A 83 2.97 1.30 -1.18
N ASN A 84 1.83 1.99 -1.08
CA ASN A 84 1.71 3.42 -1.36
C ASN A 84 2.45 4.32 -0.36
N TYR A 85 2.48 3.93 0.92
CA TYR A 85 2.94 4.81 2.01
C TYR A 85 4.36 4.51 2.53
N LEU A 86 5.07 3.59 1.87
CA LEU A 86 6.41 3.17 2.31
C LEU A 86 7.45 4.31 2.22
N SER A 87 7.19 5.32 1.40
CA SER A 87 8.05 6.50 1.23
C SER A 87 7.38 7.80 1.71
N LEU A 88 6.29 7.71 2.47
CA LEU A 88 5.59 8.86 3.04
C LEU A 88 6.37 9.41 4.24
N ASP A 89 6.76 10.67 4.19
CA ASP A 89 7.61 11.35 5.18
C ASP A 89 6.78 11.90 6.36
N GLU A 90 5.91 11.05 6.92
CA GLU A 90 4.98 11.45 8.00
C GLU A 90 4.80 10.36 9.06
N GLY A 91 4.95 10.74 10.34
CA GLY A 91 4.68 9.88 11.49
C GLY A 91 5.36 8.51 11.42
N VAL A 92 4.58 7.46 11.72
CA VAL A 92 5.04 6.06 11.72
C VAL A 92 5.55 5.57 10.37
N TRP A 93 5.09 6.17 9.26
CA TRP A 93 5.52 5.81 7.91
C TRP A 93 6.94 6.26 7.63
N ARG A 94 7.28 7.49 8.03
CA ARG A 94 8.66 7.98 7.99
C ARG A 94 9.56 7.11 8.85
N ASP A 95 9.14 6.86 10.10
CA ASP A 95 9.95 6.10 11.05
C ASP A 95 10.24 4.67 10.53
N ALA A 96 9.27 4.03 9.85
CA ALA A 96 9.48 2.74 9.19
C ALA A 96 10.38 2.86 7.95
N GLY A 97 10.17 3.88 7.11
CA GLY A 97 10.99 4.16 5.93
C GLY A 97 12.45 4.48 6.27
N ASP A 98 12.73 5.12 7.41
CA ASP A 98 14.08 5.41 7.88
C ASP A 98 14.89 4.14 8.19
N MET A 99 14.25 2.99 8.36
CA MET A 99 14.90 1.69 8.60
C MET A 99 15.16 0.87 7.34
N MET A 100 14.63 1.30 6.19
CA MET A 100 14.82 0.60 4.91
C MET A 100 16.19 0.93 4.32
N ASP A 101 16.80 -0.06 3.66
CA ASP A 101 18.10 0.13 3.01
C ASP A 101 17.98 0.89 1.68
N GLU A 102 16.86 0.70 0.95
CA GLU A 102 16.61 1.37 -0.33
C GLU A 102 15.14 1.77 -0.51
N HIS A 103 14.91 2.88 -1.22
CA HIS A 103 13.58 3.34 -1.61
C HIS A 103 13.45 3.42 -3.11
N TRP A 104 12.49 2.67 -3.64
CA TRP A 104 12.15 2.69 -5.06
C TRP A 104 10.76 3.31 -5.20
N PHE A 105 10.64 4.32 -6.06
CA PHE A 105 9.39 5.03 -6.27
C PHE A 105 8.95 4.90 -7.73
N VAL A 106 7.73 4.43 -7.96
CA VAL A 106 7.13 4.36 -9.28
C VAL A 106 6.42 5.67 -9.57
N ASP A 107 6.98 6.46 -10.49
CA ASP A 107 6.43 7.73 -10.92
C ASP A 107 5.45 7.54 -12.07
N VAL A 108 4.25 8.09 -11.96
CA VAL A 108 3.20 7.97 -12.97
C VAL A 108 2.43 9.28 -13.04
N GLU A 109 2.14 9.74 -14.26
CA GLU A 109 1.32 10.92 -14.46
C GLU A 109 -0.07 10.72 -13.84
N GLU A 110 -0.57 11.72 -13.11
CA GLU A 110 -1.85 11.64 -12.39
C GLU A 110 -3.01 11.25 -13.31
N GLU A 111 -3.02 11.78 -14.54
CA GLU A 111 -4.04 11.43 -15.54
C GLU A 111 -3.99 9.96 -15.97
N VAL A 112 -2.78 9.41 -16.13
CA VAL A 112 -2.58 7.99 -16.47
C VAL A 112 -3.04 7.11 -15.31
N ALA A 113 -2.63 7.44 -14.09
CA ALA A 113 -3.04 6.74 -12.88
C ALA A 113 -4.56 6.77 -12.72
N GLY A 114 -5.18 7.95 -12.86
CA GLY A 114 -6.63 8.13 -12.77
C GLY A 114 -7.39 7.26 -13.77
N ARG A 115 -6.99 7.26 -15.04
CA ARG A 115 -7.61 6.38 -16.06
C ARG A 115 -7.49 4.89 -15.69
N ARG A 116 -6.31 4.43 -15.29
CA ARG A 116 -6.07 3.03 -14.88
C ARG A 116 -6.91 2.64 -13.67
N LEU A 117 -7.08 3.55 -12.70
CA LEU A 117 -7.89 3.32 -11.51
C LEU A 117 -9.38 3.23 -11.83
N VAL A 118 -9.90 4.05 -12.74
CA VAL A 118 -11.30 3.97 -13.20
C VAL A 118 -11.58 2.60 -13.80
N GLU A 119 -10.73 2.13 -14.73
CA GLU A 119 -10.88 0.80 -15.32
C GLU A 119 -10.80 -0.30 -14.27
N ARG A 120 -9.87 -0.18 -13.30
CA ARG A 120 -9.74 -1.14 -12.21
C ARG A 120 -10.99 -1.22 -11.33
N HIS A 121 -11.61 -0.09 -10.98
CA HIS A 121 -12.84 -0.07 -10.18
C HIS A 121 -14.03 -0.70 -10.89
N ILE A 122 -14.15 -0.50 -12.20
CA ILE A 122 -15.19 -1.14 -13.03
C ILE A 122 -14.94 -2.65 -13.10
N ARG A 123 -13.71 -3.07 -13.45
CA ARG A 123 -13.35 -4.50 -13.59
C ARG A 123 -13.51 -5.29 -12.28
N SER A 124 -13.16 -4.68 -11.16
CA SER A 124 -13.28 -5.29 -9.83
C SER A 124 -14.71 -5.25 -9.25
N GLY A 125 -15.65 -4.57 -9.91
CA GLY A 125 -17.01 -4.37 -9.40
C GLY A 125 -17.09 -3.50 -8.15
N VAL A 126 -16.03 -2.74 -7.83
CA VAL A 126 -16.03 -1.77 -6.72
C VAL A 126 -16.93 -0.57 -7.03
N ALA A 127 -17.08 -0.23 -8.30
CA ALA A 127 -18.04 0.75 -8.79
C ALA A 127 -19.02 0.09 -9.77
N GLY A 128 -20.30 0.44 -9.68
CA GLY A 128 -21.35 -0.12 -10.55
C GLY A 128 -21.36 0.46 -11.96
N ASN A 129 -20.74 1.63 -12.16
CA ASN A 129 -20.61 2.28 -13.46
C ASN A 129 -19.39 3.22 -13.49
N ARG A 130 -19.13 3.78 -14.69
CA ARG A 130 -17.98 4.67 -14.92
C ARG A 130 -18.04 5.97 -14.11
N GLU A 131 -19.22 6.59 -13.98
CA GLU A 131 -19.38 7.84 -13.23
C GLU A 131 -19.04 7.65 -11.74
N GLU A 132 -19.52 6.56 -11.15
CA GLU A 132 -19.18 6.20 -9.77
C GLU A 132 -17.68 5.93 -9.60
N ALA A 133 -17.06 5.23 -10.55
CA ALA A 133 -15.63 4.95 -10.56
C ALA A 133 -14.81 6.26 -10.62
N GLU A 134 -15.15 7.16 -11.54
CA GLU A 134 -14.50 8.46 -11.70
C GLU A 134 -14.61 9.31 -10.44
N ARG A 135 -15.80 9.35 -9.82
CA ARG A 135 -16.01 10.04 -8.55
C ARG A 135 -15.11 9.47 -7.46
N ARG A 136 -15.07 8.14 -7.29
CA ARG A 136 -14.24 7.46 -6.29
C ARG A 136 -12.76 7.75 -6.49
N VAL A 137 -12.29 7.70 -7.74
CA VAL A 137 -10.90 8.02 -8.10
C VAL A 137 -10.56 9.46 -7.72
N LYS A 138 -11.42 10.41 -8.10
CA LYS A 138 -11.20 11.84 -7.85
C LYS A 138 -11.20 12.19 -6.35
N GLU A 139 -12.14 11.63 -5.59
CA GLU A 139 -12.41 11.99 -4.20
C GLU A 139 -11.55 11.22 -3.19
N ASN A 140 -11.00 10.05 -3.57
CA ASN A 140 -10.20 9.24 -2.68
C ASN A 140 -8.83 8.86 -3.27
N ASP A 141 -8.79 8.08 -4.36
CA ASP A 141 -7.51 7.51 -4.84
C ASP A 141 -6.49 8.60 -5.25
N LEU A 142 -6.92 9.61 -6.00
CA LEU A 142 -6.04 10.72 -6.40
C LEU A 142 -5.73 11.68 -5.25
N VAL A 143 -6.63 11.79 -4.26
CA VAL A 143 -6.33 12.55 -3.03
C VAL A 143 -5.16 11.89 -2.29
N ASN A 144 -5.21 10.57 -2.15
CA ASN A 144 -4.14 9.80 -1.53
C ASN A 144 -2.84 9.86 -2.37
N GLY A 145 -2.96 9.77 -3.71
CA GLY A 145 -1.83 9.91 -4.63
C GLY A 145 -1.12 11.26 -4.50
N ARG A 146 -1.88 12.36 -4.45
CA ARG A 146 -1.32 13.71 -4.25
C ARG A 146 -0.64 13.85 -2.88
N GLU A 147 -1.24 13.31 -1.82
CA GLU A 147 -0.62 13.31 -0.49
C GLU A 147 0.74 12.59 -0.49
N ILE A 148 0.83 11.45 -1.17
CA ILE A 148 2.09 10.71 -1.31
C ILE A 148 3.14 11.54 -2.05
N LEU A 149 2.76 12.21 -3.15
CA LEU A 149 3.67 13.03 -3.94
C LEU A 149 4.15 14.27 -3.16
N GLU A 150 3.23 14.94 -2.45
CA GLU A 150 3.51 16.14 -1.65
C GLU A 150 4.44 15.83 -0.46
N LYS A 151 4.16 14.73 0.24
CA LYS A 151 4.87 14.34 1.46
C LYS A 151 5.89 13.22 1.20
N ARG A 152 6.36 13.04 -0.03
CA ARG A 152 7.36 12.02 -0.34
C ARG A 152 8.70 12.37 0.30
N ARG A 153 9.36 11.39 0.89
CA ARG A 153 10.74 11.57 1.38
C ARG A 153 11.69 11.95 0.23
N ARG A 154 12.72 12.77 0.51
CA ARG A 154 13.69 13.23 -0.50
C ARG A 154 14.68 12.14 -0.93
N GLY A 155 15.03 11.22 -0.03
CA GLY A 155 16.02 10.17 -0.24
C GLY A 155 15.48 8.94 -0.97
N ILE A 156 14.89 9.13 -2.15
CA ILE A 156 14.52 8.02 -3.04
C ILE A 156 15.78 7.52 -3.73
N SER A 157 16.09 6.22 -3.58
CA SER A 157 17.24 5.58 -4.22
C SER A 157 17.04 5.50 -5.73
N GLU A 158 15.86 5.05 -6.16
CA GLU A 158 15.54 4.83 -7.56
C GLU A 158 14.16 5.38 -7.93
N LEU A 159 14.09 6.16 -9.01
CA LEU A 159 12.84 6.67 -9.57
C LEU A 159 12.52 5.92 -10.87
N VAL A 160 11.47 5.10 -10.82
CA VAL A 160 11.02 4.30 -11.96
C VAL A 160 9.85 5.00 -12.63
N VAL A 161 10.07 5.58 -13.81
CA VAL A 161 8.98 6.21 -14.58
C VAL A 161 8.12 5.13 -15.22
N SER A 162 6.84 5.11 -14.87
CA SER A 162 5.83 4.23 -15.48
C SER A 162 5.61 4.64 -16.93
N LYS A 163 5.97 3.74 -17.84
CA LYS A 163 5.74 3.88 -19.27
C LYS A 163 4.86 2.74 -19.74
N GLU A 164 3.85 3.08 -20.55
CA GLU A 164 3.04 2.07 -21.21
C GLU A 164 3.87 1.45 -22.35
N ASP A 165 4.23 0.19 -22.21
CA ASP A 165 4.97 -0.56 -23.23
C ASP A 165 4.15 -1.76 -23.68
N GLN A 166 3.66 -1.69 -24.93
CA GLN A 166 2.85 -2.75 -25.51
C GLN A 166 3.61 -4.06 -25.68
N GLY A 167 4.95 -4.04 -25.74
CA GLY A 167 5.80 -5.23 -25.82
C GLY A 167 5.86 -6.04 -24.52
N TRP A 168 5.48 -5.42 -23.39
CA TRP A 168 5.43 -6.04 -22.06
C TRP A 168 4.01 -6.22 -21.53
N LYS A 169 2.99 -5.95 -22.34
CA LYS A 169 1.60 -6.14 -21.94
C LYS A 169 1.38 -7.62 -21.60
N ALA A 170 0.96 -7.90 -20.37
CA ALA A 170 0.67 -9.26 -19.93
C ALA A 170 -0.39 -9.88 -20.87
N VAL A 171 -0.06 -11.06 -21.42
CA VAL A 171 -0.97 -11.78 -22.31
C VAL A 171 -2.20 -12.20 -21.49
N GLY A 172 -3.38 -11.66 -21.84
CA GLY A 172 -4.65 -11.98 -21.18
C GLY A 172 -5.36 -10.82 -20.49
N GLU A 173 -4.79 -9.61 -20.48
CA GLU A 173 -5.52 -8.40 -20.07
C GLU A 173 -6.04 -7.64 -21.30
N GLU A 174 -7.26 -8.00 -21.74
CA GLU A 174 -8.09 -7.12 -22.58
C GLU A 174 -8.59 -5.92 -21.76
#